data_AF-A0AAD4E7R2-F1
#
_entry.id   AF-A0AAD4E7R2-F1
#
_cell.length_a   1.000
_cell.length_b   1.000
_cell.length_c   1.000
_cell.angle_alpha   90.00
_cell.angle_beta   90.00
_cell.angle_gamma   90.00
#
_symmetry.space_group_name_H-M   'P 1'
#
loop_
_entity.id
_entity.type
_entity.pdbx_description
1 polymer ?
#
loop_
_entity_poly.entity_id
_entity_poly.type
_entity_poly.pdbx_seq_one_letter_code
_entity_poly.pdbx_strand_id
1 'polypeptide(L)'
;WNLDEGPAVNATGHLVFETANSLLQHWANTCHRIGHTVVPGTIPVGTFLYHGAITGPHLPTALDWMAIEPDHSTIFCQGPIETGCWHLTLEVTWPMRVLHFDRNSAAKILEGTMDTQDLLAWSEMKSEWVRSGERRIKDLCKWGQKHGMNGFVRFVGC
;
A
#
# COMPACT_ATOMS: atom_id res chain seq x y z
N TRP A 1 -22.44 -31.93 6.83
CA TRP A 1 -22.45 -30.67 6.06
C TRP A 1 -23.87 -30.52 5.53
N ASN A 2 -24.69 -29.68 6.16
CA ASN A 2 -26.04 -29.41 5.68
C ASN A 2 -25.95 -28.28 4.67
N LEU A 3 -26.21 -28.54 3.39
CA LEU A 3 -26.12 -27.53 2.33
C LEU A 3 -27.37 -26.64 2.26
N ASP A 4 -28.45 -27.02 2.95
CA ASP A 4 -29.70 -26.25 3.05
C ASP A 4 -29.64 -25.18 4.16
N GLU A 5 -28.59 -25.21 5.00
CA GLU A 5 -28.36 -24.25 6.06
C GLU A 5 -27.28 -23.25 5.62
N GLY A 6 -27.71 -21.99 5.40
CA GLY A 6 -26.79 -20.92 5.04
C GLY A 6 -25.77 -20.62 6.15
N PRO A 7 -24.62 -20.01 5.81
CA PRO A 7 -23.66 -19.59 6.83
C PRO A 7 -24.30 -18.59 7.81
N ALA A 8 -23.83 -18.58 9.05
CA ALA A 8 -24.26 -17.60 10.04
C ALA A 8 -24.00 -16.17 9.51
N VAL A 9 -24.88 -15.22 9.86
CA VAL A 9 -24.78 -13.81 9.39
C VAL A 9 -23.44 -13.17 9.76
N ASN A 10 -22.82 -13.61 10.86
CA ASN A 10 -21.52 -13.15 11.34
C ASN A 10 -20.36 -14.08 10.94
N ALA A 11 -20.56 -15.02 10.02
CA ALA A 11 -19.52 -15.93 9.59
C ALA A 11 -18.45 -15.17 8.78
N THR A 12 -17.28 -14.97 9.36
CA THR A 12 -16.15 -14.26 8.72
C THR A 12 -15.12 -15.19 8.09
N GLY A 13 -15.27 -16.52 8.24
CA GLY A 13 -14.27 -17.49 7.77
C GLY A 13 -14.01 -17.45 6.26
N HIS A 14 -15.02 -17.09 5.46
CA HIS A 14 -14.86 -16.92 4.01
C HIS A 14 -13.89 -15.79 3.65
N LEU A 15 -13.73 -14.78 4.51
CA LEU A 15 -12.82 -13.65 4.28
C LEU A 15 -11.34 -14.08 4.29
N VAL A 16 -11.00 -15.15 5.01
CA VAL A 16 -9.62 -15.67 5.08
C VAL A 16 -9.22 -16.28 3.73
N PHE A 17 -10.05 -17.18 3.18
CA PHE A 17 -9.77 -17.81 1.89
C PHE A 17 -9.85 -16.82 0.73
N GLU A 18 -10.81 -15.89 0.80
CA GLU A 18 -10.91 -14.80 -0.16
C GLU A 18 -9.63 -13.98 -0.18
N THR A 19 -9.10 -13.58 0.98
CA THR A 19 -7.88 -12.78 1.02
C THR A 19 -6.64 -13.55 0.55
N ALA A 20 -6.53 -14.85 0.87
CA ALA A 20 -5.45 -15.67 0.33
C ALA A 20 -5.50 -15.79 -1.20
N ASN A 21 -6.70 -15.96 -1.76
CA ASN A 21 -6.92 -16.04 -3.20
C ASN A 21 -6.66 -14.70 -3.90
N SER A 22 -7.05 -13.60 -3.25
CA SER A 22 -7.05 -12.25 -3.84
C SER A 22 -5.75 -11.47 -3.60
N LEU A 23 -4.80 -12.05 -2.86
CA LEU A 23 -3.52 -11.42 -2.55
C LEU A 23 -2.77 -10.99 -3.84
N LEU A 24 -2.37 -9.72 -3.90
CA LEU A 24 -1.70 -9.09 -5.04
C LEU A 24 -2.48 -9.10 -6.38
N GLN A 25 -3.74 -9.54 -6.41
CA GLN A 25 -4.59 -9.47 -7.59
C GLN A 25 -5.33 -8.13 -7.65
N HIS A 26 -5.20 -7.40 -8.76
CA HIS A 26 -5.80 -6.06 -8.89
C HIS A 26 -7.32 -6.09 -8.62
N TRP A 27 -8.09 -6.82 -9.43
CA TRP A 27 -9.56 -6.69 -9.45
C TRP A 27 -10.21 -7.08 -8.11
N ALA A 28 -9.76 -8.18 -7.52
CA ALA A 28 -10.32 -8.66 -6.26
C ALA A 28 -9.99 -7.73 -5.07
N ASN A 29 -8.80 -7.09 -5.07
CA ASN A 29 -8.43 -6.08 -4.08
C ASN A 29 -9.22 -4.77 -4.23
N THR A 30 -9.68 -4.43 -5.44
CA THR A 30 -10.55 -3.27 -5.68
C THR A 30 -11.99 -3.53 -5.24
N CYS A 31 -12.51 -4.74 -5.46
CA CYS A 31 -13.91 -5.08 -5.17
C CYS A 31 -14.26 -4.99 -3.69
N HIS A 32 -13.42 -5.50 -2.79
CA HIS A 32 -13.57 -5.19 -1.36
C HIS A 32 -12.46 -4.26 -0.93
N ARG A 33 -12.85 -3.05 -0.53
CA ARG A 33 -11.92 -1.94 -0.33
C ARG A 33 -11.19 -2.01 1.02
N ILE A 34 -11.85 -2.54 2.05
CA ILE A 34 -11.35 -2.54 3.43
C ILE A 34 -10.46 -3.76 3.67
N GLY A 35 -9.15 -3.49 3.71
CA GLY A 35 -8.09 -4.43 4.07
C GLY A 35 -8.24 -5.00 5.47
N HIS A 36 -7.89 -6.27 5.66
CA HIS A 36 -7.73 -6.86 6.99
C HIS A 36 -6.51 -7.78 7.09
N THR A 37 -5.69 -7.85 6.04
CA THR A 37 -4.52 -8.74 5.99
C THR A 37 -3.24 -7.95 5.76
N VAL A 38 -2.22 -8.33 6.51
CA VAL A 38 -0.90 -7.73 6.46
C VAL A 38 0.09 -8.84 6.15
N VAL A 39 0.73 -8.78 4.99
CA VAL A 39 1.58 -9.87 4.47
C VAL A 39 3.03 -9.42 4.37
N PRO A 40 4.00 -10.10 5.02
CA PRO A 40 5.41 -9.83 4.78
C PRO A 40 5.80 -10.29 3.38
N GLY A 41 6.63 -9.50 2.70
CA GLY A 41 7.11 -9.77 1.36
C GLY A 41 8.57 -9.38 1.20
N THR A 42 9.15 -9.75 0.06
CA THR A 42 10.49 -9.32 -0.35
C THR A 42 10.43 -8.80 -1.78
N ILE A 43 10.95 -7.59 -2.00
CA ILE A 43 11.20 -7.08 -3.35
C ILE A 43 12.59 -7.58 -3.78
N PRO A 44 12.69 -8.37 -4.86
CA PRO A 44 13.97 -8.93 -5.28
C PRO A 44 14.89 -7.88 -5.93
N VAL A 45 16.19 -8.16 -5.91
CA VAL A 45 17.20 -7.40 -6.67
C VAL A 45 16.85 -7.40 -8.15
N GLY A 46 17.08 -6.27 -8.82
CA GLY A 46 16.72 -6.08 -10.23
C GLY A 46 15.26 -5.69 -10.46
N THR A 47 14.46 -5.53 -9.40
CA THR A 47 13.12 -4.95 -9.54
C THR A 47 13.24 -3.47 -9.86
N PHE A 48 12.54 -3.01 -10.90
CA PHE A 48 12.40 -1.60 -11.19
C PHE A 48 11.28 -0.97 -10.35
N LEU A 49 11.57 0.20 -9.81
CA LEU A 49 10.64 1.06 -9.09
C LEU A 49 10.61 2.43 -9.77
N TYR A 50 9.45 3.07 -9.75
CA TYR A 50 9.22 4.32 -10.46
C TYR A 50 8.79 5.43 -9.52
N HIS A 51 9.28 6.64 -9.74
CA HIS A 51 8.94 7.80 -8.92
C HIS A 51 8.63 9.01 -9.82
N GLY A 52 7.39 9.49 -9.75
CA GLY A 52 6.95 10.73 -10.39
C GLY A 52 7.10 11.89 -9.43
N ALA A 53 7.99 12.83 -9.73
CA ALA A 53 8.29 13.95 -8.85
C ALA A 53 7.38 15.15 -9.13
N ILE A 54 6.41 15.39 -8.24
CA ILE A 54 5.54 16.58 -8.29
C ILE A 54 6.33 17.87 -8.04
N THR A 55 7.40 17.81 -7.25
CA THR A 55 8.17 18.98 -6.81
C THR A 55 9.37 19.30 -7.70
N GLY A 56 9.44 18.71 -8.89
CA GLY A 56 10.54 18.90 -9.84
C GLY A 56 11.74 17.96 -9.61
N PRO A 57 12.86 18.18 -10.32
CA PRO A 57 14.00 17.25 -10.32
C PRO A 57 14.67 17.11 -8.95
N HIS A 58 14.56 15.92 -8.36
CA HIS A 58 15.28 15.55 -7.15
C HIS A 58 15.35 14.03 -7.02
N LEU A 59 16.34 13.55 -6.25
CA LEU A 59 16.32 12.20 -5.71
C LEU A 59 15.66 12.25 -4.34
N PRO A 60 14.67 11.40 -4.03
CA PRO A 60 14.07 11.35 -2.70
C PRO A 60 15.12 11.03 -1.63
N THR A 61 15.45 12.01 -0.78
CA THR A 61 16.37 11.85 0.36
C THR A 61 15.65 11.78 1.71
N ALA A 62 14.33 12.02 1.70
CA ALA A 62 13.44 11.95 2.85
C ALA A 62 12.31 10.95 2.57
N LEU A 63 11.30 10.93 3.44
CA LEU A 63 10.12 10.08 3.27
C LEU A 63 9.39 10.40 1.97
N ASP A 64 9.37 9.43 1.07
CA ASP A 64 8.69 9.52 -0.21
C ASP A 64 8.18 8.14 -0.64
N TRP A 65 7.47 8.09 -1.76
CA TRP A 65 6.89 6.88 -2.32
C TRP A 65 7.52 6.52 -3.67
N MET A 66 7.41 5.24 -3.99
CA MET A 66 7.73 4.68 -5.30
C MET A 66 6.57 3.78 -5.72
N ALA A 67 6.34 3.65 -7.03
CA ALA A 67 5.40 2.69 -7.60
C ALA A 67 6.15 1.51 -8.22
N ILE A 68 5.50 0.35 -8.23
CA ILE A 68 5.95 -0.83 -8.98
C ILE A 68 5.54 -0.71 -10.45
N GLU A 69 4.47 0.02 -10.74
CA GLU A 69 3.98 0.26 -12.10
C GLU A 69 4.33 1.67 -12.59
N PRO A 70 4.90 1.81 -13.80
CA PRO A 70 5.27 3.11 -14.33
C PRO A 70 4.05 4.00 -14.54
N ASP A 71 2.94 3.46 -15.03
CA ASP A 71 1.72 4.20 -15.34
C ASP A 71 1.16 4.92 -14.11
N HIS A 72 1.14 4.25 -12.96
CA HIS A 72 0.68 4.86 -11.71
C HIS A 72 1.57 6.05 -11.32
N SER A 73 2.89 5.91 -11.44
CA SER A 73 3.81 6.99 -11.09
C SER A 73 3.76 8.18 -12.05
N THR A 74 3.42 7.95 -13.33
CA THR A 74 3.29 9.01 -14.33
C THR A 74 2.20 10.01 -13.98
N ILE A 75 1.13 9.60 -13.31
CA ILE A 75 0.05 10.50 -12.86
C ILE A 75 0.57 11.56 -11.87
N PHE A 76 1.63 11.24 -11.14
CA PHE A 76 2.29 12.16 -10.20
C PHE A 76 3.50 12.87 -10.82
N CYS A 77 3.79 12.62 -12.09
CA CYS A 77 4.84 13.33 -12.81
C CYS A 77 4.28 14.67 -13.30
N GLN A 78 4.35 15.69 -12.46
CA GLN A 78 3.88 17.04 -12.79
C GLN A 78 5.07 17.97 -13.08
N GLY A 79 4.97 18.74 -14.16
CA GLY A 79 5.99 19.71 -14.52
C GLY A 79 5.52 20.69 -15.61
N PRO A 80 6.22 21.83 -15.78
CA PRO A 80 5.94 22.76 -16.87
C PRO A 80 6.03 22.08 -18.25
N ILE A 81 5.22 22.53 -19.21
CA ILE A 81 5.25 22.02 -20.60
C ILE A 81 6.66 22.12 -21.19
N GLU A 82 7.39 23.20 -20.86
CA GLU A 82 8.71 23.49 -21.44
C GLU A 82 9.80 22.54 -20.98
N THR A 83 9.80 22.15 -19.70
CA THR A 83 10.84 21.30 -19.10
C THR A 83 10.42 19.85 -18.96
N GLY A 84 9.13 19.55 -19.20
CA GLY A 84 8.54 18.26 -18.91
C GLY A 84 8.45 17.98 -17.42
N CYS A 85 8.19 16.72 -17.10
CA CYS A 85 8.13 16.22 -15.73
C CYS A 85 9.35 15.33 -15.43
N TRP A 86 9.72 15.24 -14.15
CA TRP A 86 10.83 14.40 -13.71
C TRP A 86 10.32 13.03 -13.25
N HIS A 87 10.67 12.00 -14.02
CA HIS A 87 10.28 10.62 -13.77
C HIS A 87 11.53 9.75 -13.60
N LEU A 88 11.67 9.14 -12.42
CA LEU A 88 12.81 8.29 -12.10
C LEU A 88 12.45 6.83 -12.28
N THR A 89 13.37 6.09 -12.91
CA THR A 89 13.42 4.63 -12.83
C THR A 89 14.59 4.25 -11.93
N LEU A 90 14.29 3.51 -10.87
CA LEU A 90 15.23 3.07 -9.85
C LEU A 90 15.30 1.55 -9.87
N GLU A 91 16.49 0.99 -9.73
CA GLU A 91 16.69 -0.46 -9.62
C GLU A 91 16.99 -0.85 -8.18
N VAL A 92 16.29 -1.86 -7.67
CA VAL A 92 16.56 -2.42 -6.35
C VAL A 92 17.88 -3.18 -6.38
N THR A 93 18.87 -2.73 -5.60
CA THR A 93 20.23 -3.30 -5.57
C THR A 93 20.47 -4.29 -4.43
N TRP A 94 19.54 -4.41 -3.48
CA TRP A 94 19.55 -5.44 -2.42
C TRP A 94 18.11 -5.88 -2.09
N PRO A 95 17.88 -7.12 -1.63
CA PRO A 95 16.53 -7.57 -1.29
C PRO A 95 15.89 -6.69 -0.22
N MET A 96 14.71 -6.13 -0.51
CA MET A 96 13.99 -5.27 0.43
C MET A 96 12.86 -6.04 1.12
N ARG A 97 12.93 -6.17 2.44
CA ARG A 97 11.83 -6.71 3.24
C ARG A 97 10.73 -5.67 3.33
N VAL A 98 9.53 -6.02 2.90
CA VAL A 98 8.39 -5.10 2.88
C VAL A 98 7.19 -5.71 3.59
N LEU A 99 6.27 -4.85 3.99
CA LEU A 99 4.98 -5.25 4.52
C LEU A 99 3.87 -4.77 3.59
N HIS A 100 3.11 -5.70 3.03
CA HIS A 100 2.00 -5.43 2.14
C HIS A 100 0.70 -5.30 2.93
N PHE A 101 -0.02 -4.19 2.70
CA PHE A 101 -1.38 -4.00 3.19
C PHE A 101 -2.36 -4.32 2.04
N ASP A 102 -3.21 -5.32 2.26
CA ASP A 102 -4.16 -5.80 1.25
C ASP A 102 -5.23 -4.76 0.87
N ARG A 103 -5.96 -5.07 -0.21
CA ARG A 103 -7.10 -4.27 -0.70
C ARG A 103 -6.71 -2.83 -1.01
N ASN A 104 -7.66 -1.89 -1.02
CA ASN A 104 -7.44 -0.50 -1.39
C ASN A 104 -6.75 0.32 -0.28
N SER A 105 -5.66 -0.19 0.28
CA SER A 105 -4.92 0.39 1.40
C SER A 105 -4.28 1.75 1.12
N ALA A 106 -4.12 2.15 -0.14
CA ALA A 106 -3.69 3.50 -0.52
C ALA A 106 -4.86 4.46 -0.82
N ALA A 107 -6.10 3.98 -0.88
CA ALA A 107 -7.27 4.86 -1.06
C ALA A 107 -7.55 5.66 0.21
N LYS A 108 -7.66 6.98 0.10
CA LYS A 108 -7.90 7.89 1.24
C LYS A 108 -9.39 8.12 1.44
N ILE A 109 -10.13 7.07 1.81
CA ILE A 109 -11.58 7.13 2.08
C ILE A 109 -11.86 6.96 3.57
N LEU A 110 -12.99 7.48 4.05
CA LEU A 110 -13.33 7.48 5.49
C LEU A 110 -13.78 6.10 5.99
N GLU A 111 -14.09 5.21 5.08
CA GLU A 111 -14.70 3.89 5.30
C GLU A 111 -13.66 2.80 5.61
N GLY A 112 -12.51 3.13 6.21
CA GLY A 112 -11.63 2.13 6.83
C GLY A 112 -10.53 1.50 5.95
N THR A 113 -10.27 2.03 4.76
CA THR A 113 -9.17 1.53 3.89
C THR A 113 -7.79 1.62 4.52
N MET A 114 -7.61 2.45 5.56
CA MET A 114 -6.34 2.60 6.28
C MET A 114 -6.29 1.91 7.64
N ASP A 115 -7.35 1.18 8.03
CA ASP A 115 -7.48 0.62 9.38
C ASP A 115 -6.32 -0.32 9.74
N THR A 116 -5.90 -1.19 8.82
CA THR A 116 -4.77 -2.10 9.05
C THR A 116 -3.45 -1.37 9.29
N GLN A 117 -3.25 -0.22 8.63
CA GLN A 117 -2.06 0.60 8.82
C GLN A 117 -2.11 1.36 10.15
N ASP A 118 -3.29 1.84 10.53
CA ASP A 118 -3.51 2.58 11.78
C ASP A 118 -3.40 1.65 12.99
N LEU A 119 -3.97 0.45 12.92
CA LEU A 119 -3.81 -0.57 13.95
C LEU A 119 -2.34 -0.96 14.13
N LEU A 120 -1.57 -1.08 13.05
CA LEU A 120 -0.13 -1.38 13.13
C LEU A 120 0.67 -0.20 13.71
N ALA A 121 0.36 1.03 13.32
CA ALA A 121 1.08 2.22 13.76
C ALA A 121 0.75 2.65 15.20
N TRP A 122 -0.52 2.54 15.58
CA TRP A 122 -1.09 3.20 16.77
C TRP A 122 -1.97 2.30 17.63
N SER A 123 -2.20 1.03 17.25
CA SER A 123 -3.08 0.08 17.96
C SER A 123 -4.52 0.57 18.14
N GLU A 124 -4.92 1.54 17.33
CA GLU A 124 -6.24 2.15 17.31
C GLU A 124 -6.51 2.56 15.85
N MET A 125 -7.77 2.64 15.46
CA MET A 125 -8.21 3.10 14.15
C MET A 125 -9.26 4.18 14.34
N LYS A 126 -9.09 5.32 13.67
CA LYS A 126 -10.05 6.42 13.69
C LYS A 126 -10.24 6.96 12.30
N SER A 127 -11.48 7.14 11.88
CA SER A 127 -11.81 7.58 10.51
C SER A 127 -11.21 8.96 10.20
N GLU A 128 -11.07 9.85 11.19
CA GLU A 128 -10.44 11.16 10.99
C GLU A 128 -8.96 11.11 10.61
N TRP A 129 -8.26 9.99 10.88
CA TRP A 129 -6.85 9.83 10.54
C TRP A 129 -6.61 9.56 9.06
N VAL A 130 -7.67 9.48 8.24
CA VAL A 130 -7.59 9.26 6.79
C VAL A 130 -6.57 10.18 6.10
N ARG A 131 -6.46 11.44 6.54
CA ARG A 131 -5.52 12.43 5.96
C ARG A 131 -4.17 12.51 6.67
N SER A 132 -3.94 11.76 7.74
CA SER A 132 -2.70 11.79 8.55
C SER A 132 -1.55 10.98 7.93
N GLY A 133 -1.43 10.97 6.60
CA GLY A 133 -0.48 10.12 5.87
C GLY A 133 0.98 10.34 6.26
N GLU A 134 1.39 11.59 6.48
CA GLU A 134 2.77 11.93 6.88
C GLU A 134 3.11 11.40 8.27
N ARG A 135 2.20 11.58 9.24
CA ARG A 135 2.36 11.04 10.60
C ARG A 135 2.39 9.52 10.57
N ARG A 136 1.46 8.90 9.82
CA ARG A 136 1.34 7.45 9.68
C ARG A 136 2.63 6.83 9.15
N ILE A 137 3.17 7.35 8.05
CA ILE A 137 4.41 6.78 7.47
C ILE A 137 5.61 6.98 8.40
N LYS A 138 5.71 8.13 9.11
CA LYS A 138 6.77 8.36 10.11
C LYS A 138 6.74 7.32 11.22
N ASP A 139 5.57 7.05 11.77
CA ASP A 139 5.41 6.10 12.88
C ASP A 139 5.55 4.64 12.40
N LEU A 140 5.02 4.30 11.22
CA LEU A 140 5.26 3.01 10.56
C LEU A 140 6.74 2.78 10.29
N CYS A 141 7.51 3.79 9.86
CA CYS A 141 8.95 3.66 9.68
C CYS A 141 9.67 3.38 11.01
N LYS A 142 9.29 4.02 12.11
CA LYS A 142 9.84 3.72 13.45
C LYS A 142 9.52 2.28 13.87
N TRP A 143 8.30 1.81 13.61
CA TRP A 143 7.91 0.42 13.86
C TRP A 143 8.72 -0.54 12.98
N GLY A 144 8.75 -0.28 11.66
CA GLY A 144 9.40 -1.10 10.66
C GLY A 144 10.90 -1.26 10.91
N GLN A 145 11.60 -0.20 11.30
CA GLN A 145 13.02 -0.25 11.65
C GLN A 145 13.31 -1.25 12.78
N LYS A 146 12.45 -1.31 13.82
CA LYS A 146 12.59 -2.28 14.92
C LYS A 146 12.41 -3.73 14.46
N HIS A 147 11.62 -3.93 13.40
CA HIS A 147 11.33 -5.25 12.83
C HIS A 147 12.14 -5.54 11.54
N GLY A 148 13.09 -4.67 11.19
CA GLY A 148 13.94 -4.84 10.02
C GLY A 148 13.22 -4.71 8.67
N MET A 149 12.07 -4.02 8.62
CA MET A 149 11.34 -3.71 7.38
C MET A 149 11.98 -2.52 6.67
N ASN A 150 12.10 -2.62 5.35
CA ASN A 150 12.65 -1.59 4.46
C ASN A 150 11.56 -0.71 3.84
N GLY A 151 10.30 -1.15 3.85
CA GLY A 151 9.20 -0.37 3.28
C GLY A 151 7.83 -1.00 3.47
N PHE A 152 6.82 -0.29 3.00
CA PHE A 152 5.42 -0.69 3.08
C PHE A 152 4.79 -0.61 1.69
N VAL A 153 4.14 -1.68 1.26
CA VAL A 153 3.47 -1.75 -0.05
C VAL A 153 1.98 -1.57 0.19
N ARG A 154 1.38 -0.68 -0.59
CA ARG A 154 -0.05 -0.39 -0.54
C ARG A 154 -0.62 -0.43 -1.94
N PHE A 155 -1.91 -0.72 -2.04
CA PHE A 155 -2.59 -0.86 -3.31
C PHE A 155 -3.74 0.15 -3.42
N VAL A 156 -3.94 0.66 -4.63
CA VAL A 156 -5.10 1.49 -4.97
C VAL A 156 -5.60 1.04 -6.34
N GLY A 157 -6.80 0.46 -6.34
CA GLY A 157 -7.57 0.25 -7.56
C GLY A 157 -8.50 1.43 -7.82
N CYS A 158 -8.73 1.74 -9.11
CA CYS A 158 -9.70 2.73 -9.56
C CYS A 158 -11.14 2.33 -9.24
#